data_AF-A0A2U1EBY3-F1
#
_entry.id   AF-A0A2U1EBY3-F1
#
_cell.length_a   1.000
_cell.length_b   1.000
_cell.length_c   1.000
_cell.angle_alpha   90.00
_cell.angle_beta   90.00
_cell.angle_gamma   90.00
#
_symmetry.space_group_name_H-M   'P 1'
#
loop_
_entity.id
_entity.type
_entity.pdbx_description
1 polymer ?
#
loop_
_entity_poly.entity_id
_entity_poly.type
_entity_poly.pdbx_seq_one_letter_code
_entity_poly.pdbx_strand_id
1 'polypeptide(L)'
;MSTDTNAGDRHFAADGNIYEADGTVVGTYQLDEHGHLASTSTDEDGNGYIDTVVADTDHNGTFETGVVDTNADGYGETVLVDTDDDGDFDSAAVDTDADGTFETTATDPDGF
;
A
#
# COMPACT_ATOMS: atom_id res chain seq x y z
N MET A 1 -16.70 11.64 -27.71
CA MET A 1 -15.45 11.13 -27.12
C MET A 1 -15.86 10.51 -25.81
N SER A 2 -16.03 9.19 -25.80
CA SER A 2 -16.36 8.44 -24.59
C SER A 2 -15.05 8.10 -23.92
N THR A 3 -14.77 8.71 -22.77
CA THR A 3 -13.72 8.23 -21.87
C THR A 3 -14.33 7.08 -21.10
N ASP A 4 -13.85 5.90 -21.44
CA ASP A 4 -14.14 4.62 -20.81
C ASP A 4 -13.89 4.78 -19.30
N THR A 5 -14.92 4.60 -18.49
CA THR A 5 -14.82 4.61 -17.02
C THR A 5 -14.30 3.23 -16.60
N ASN A 6 -13.02 2.99 -16.84
CA ASN A 6 -12.28 1.89 -16.20
C ASN A 6 -11.60 2.45 -14.96
N ALA A 7 -11.57 1.67 -13.88
CA ALA A 7 -10.93 1.96 -12.60
C ALA A 7 -9.39 2.07 -12.68
N GLY A 8 -8.85 2.78 -13.68
CA GLY A 8 -7.45 2.68 -14.11
C GLY A 8 -6.67 4.00 -14.22
N ASP A 9 -7.34 5.15 -14.26
CA ASP A 9 -6.64 6.44 -14.38
C ASP A 9 -6.47 7.09 -13.00
N ARG A 10 -5.72 6.43 -12.11
CA ARG A 10 -5.28 7.06 -10.85
C ARG A 10 -4.28 8.17 -11.17
N HIS A 11 -4.49 9.35 -10.60
CA HIS A 11 -3.69 10.53 -10.83
C HIS A 11 -2.94 10.95 -9.55
N PHE A 12 -1.62 10.93 -9.62
CA PHE A 12 -0.72 11.43 -8.57
C PHE A 12 -0.57 12.94 -8.71
N ALA A 13 -1.10 13.68 -7.75
CA ALA A 13 -1.08 15.14 -7.76
C ALA A 13 0.04 15.72 -6.89
N ALA A 14 0.56 16.88 -7.28
CA ALA A 14 1.68 17.53 -6.58
C ALA A 14 1.38 17.97 -5.13
N ASP A 15 0.13 17.83 -4.66
CA ASP A 15 -0.27 18.02 -3.28
C ASP A 15 -0.03 16.77 -2.40
N GLY A 16 0.47 15.67 -3.00
CA GLY A 16 0.72 14.40 -2.31
C GLY A 16 -0.50 13.47 -2.29
N ASN A 17 -1.60 13.84 -2.95
CA ASN A 17 -2.81 13.02 -2.99
C ASN A 17 -2.88 12.18 -4.28
N ILE A 18 -3.54 11.02 -4.17
CA ILE A 18 -3.88 10.13 -5.27
C ILE A 18 -5.37 10.28 -5.53
N TYR A 19 -5.72 10.62 -6.77
CA TYR A 19 -7.10 10.85 -7.18
C TYR A 19 -7.57 9.77 -8.15
N GLU A 20 -8.83 9.35 -8.02
CA GLU A 20 -9.53 8.60 -9.06
C GLU A 20 -9.91 9.49 -10.25
N ALA A 21 -10.33 8.86 -11.35
CA ALA A 21 -10.73 9.56 -12.57
C ALA A 21 -11.91 10.54 -12.36
N ASP A 22 -12.71 10.32 -11.31
CA ASP A 22 -13.83 11.19 -10.94
C ASP A 22 -13.44 12.36 -10.01
N GLY A 23 -12.17 12.42 -9.59
CA GLY A 23 -11.63 13.45 -8.72
C GLY A 23 -11.76 13.16 -7.22
N THR A 24 -12.20 11.96 -6.83
CA THR A 24 -12.19 11.50 -5.44
C THR A 24 -10.77 11.20 -4.99
N VAL A 25 -10.41 11.56 -3.76
CA VAL A 25 -9.12 11.17 -3.16
C VAL A 25 -9.25 9.73 -2.68
N VAL A 26 -8.35 8.87 -3.13
CA VAL A 26 -8.28 7.44 -2.75
C VAL A 26 -6.96 7.09 -2.09
N GLY A 27 -6.14 8.09 -1.76
CA GLY A 27 -4.86 7.83 -1.15
C GLY A 27 -3.92 9.02 -1.13
N THR A 28 -2.72 8.78 -0.63
CA THR A 28 -1.62 9.73 -0.61
C THR A 28 -0.32 9.03 -0.97
N TYR A 29 0.68 9.81 -1.37
CA TYR A 29 2.01 9.33 -1.63
C TYR A 29 3.04 10.32 -1.10
N GLN A 30 4.19 9.79 -0.70
CA GLN A 30 5.29 10.56 -0.16
C GLN A 30 6.52 10.34 -1.03
N LEU A 31 7.27 11.42 -1.27
CA LEU A 31 8.54 11.37 -1.97
C LEU A 31 9.70 11.62 -1.00
N ASP A 32 10.88 11.10 -1.33
CA ASP A 32 12.12 11.40 -0.63
C ASP A 32 12.66 12.82 -0.97
N GLU A 33 13.84 13.18 -0.46
CA GLU A 33 14.48 14.47 -0.74
C GLU A 33 14.86 14.64 -2.23
N HIS A 34 14.98 13.54 -2.97
CA HIS A 34 15.38 13.50 -4.38
C HIS A 34 14.20 13.38 -5.36
N GLY A 35 12.98 13.20 -4.85
CA GLY A 35 11.76 13.03 -5.64
C GLY A 35 11.44 11.59 -6.05
N HIS A 36 12.10 10.60 -5.46
CA HIS A 36 11.72 9.18 -5.61
C HIS A 36 10.53 8.86 -4.70
N LEU A 37 9.73 7.87 -5.09
CA LEU A 37 8.64 7.40 -4.25
C LEU A 37 9.24 6.77 -2.98
N ALA A 38 8.72 7.17 -1.82
CA ALA A 38 9.14 6.63 -0.52
C ALA A 38 8.01 5.81 0.11
N SER A 39 6.76 6.24 -0.07
CA SER A 39 5.60 5.44 0.35
C SER A 39 4.31 5.86 -0.35
N THR A 40 3.32 4.99 -0.31
CA THR A 40 1.95 5.23 -0.77
C THR A 40 0.97 4.60 0.19
N SER A 41 -0.17 5.25 0.40
CA SER A 41 -1.29 4.71 1.15
C SER A 41 -2.59 4.90 0.37
N THR A 42 -3.49 3.93 0.42
CA THR A 42 -4.75 3.94 -0.32
C THR A 42 -5.95 3.58 0.56
N ASP A 43 -7.08 4.21 0.26
CA ASP A 43 -8.44 3.96 0.76
C ASP A 43 -9.25 3.56 -0.49
N GLU A 44 -9.30 2.26 -0.76
CA GLU A 44 -9.92 1.69 -1.96
C GLU A 44 -11.45 1.67 -1.87
N ASP A 45 -12.02 1.55 -0.68
CA ASP A 45 -13.47 1.50 -0.49
C ASP A 45 -14.11 2.86 -0.17
N GLY A 46 -13.30 3.89 0.11
CA GLY A 46 -13.70 5.27 0.35
C GLY A 46 -14.36 5.48 1.71
N ASN A 47 -14.08 4.62 2.69
CA ASN A 47 -14.68 4.69 4.03
C ASN A 47 -13.97 5.69 4.96
N GLY A 48 -12.83 6.26 4.53
CA GLY A 48 -12.03 7.23 5.27
C GLY A 48 -10.94 6.63 6.17
N TYR A 49 -10.79 5.31 6.16
CA TYR A 49 -9.68 4.56 6.73
C TYR A 49 -8.76 4.09 5.60
N ILE A 50 -7.48 3.89 5.92
CA ILE A 50 -6.50 3.45 4.94
C ILE A 50 -6.54 1.94 4.89
N ASP A 51 -6.82 1.38 3.71
CA ASP A 51 -6.85 -0.07 3.47
C ASP A 51 -5.43 -0.62 3.30
N THR A 52 -4.56 0.09 2.56
CA THR A 52 -3.22 -0.39 2.24
C THR A 52 -2.17 0.70 2.39
N VAL A 53 -1.00 0.37 2.92
CA VAL A 53 0.20 1.20 2.94
C VAL A 53 1.37 0.39 2.40
N VAL A 54 2.16 0.96 1.51
CA VAL A 54 3.42 0.37 1.03
C VAL A 54 4.54 1.40 1.12
N ALA A 55 5.77 0.96 1.38
CA ALA A 55 6.93 1.82 1.48
C ALA A 55 8.15 1.22 0.76
N ASP A 56 8.77 2.09 -0.04
CA ASP A 56 10.03 1.90 -0.76
C ASP A 56 11.09 2.61 0.11
N THR A 57 11.76 1.83 0.94
CA THR A 57 12.66 2.31 1.98
C THR A 57 14.06 2.58 1.46
N ASP A 58 14.49 1.87 0.40
CA ASP A 58 15.80 2.05 -0.21
C ASP A 58 15.79 2.88 -1.51
N HIS A 59 14.59 3.24 -1.98
CA HIS A 59 14.28 4.10 -3.12
C HIS A 59 14.75 3.54 -4.46
N ASN A 60 14.66 2.21 -4.62
CA ASN A 60 15.07 1.51 -5.83
C ASN A 60 13.91 1.33 -6.85
N GLY A 61 12.67 1.62 -6.44
CA GLY A 61 11.46 1.49 -7.26
C GLY A 61 10.63 0.22 -7.05
N THR A 62 11.01 -0.66 -6.12
CA THR A 62 10.19 -1.74 -5.55
C THR A 62 9.72 -1.35 -4.14
N PHE A 63 8.85 -2.15 -3.53
CA PHE A 63 8.33 -1.86 -2.19
C PHE A 63 8.74 -2.96 -1.23
N GLU A 64 9.59 -2.64 -0.26
CA GLU A 64 10.10 -3.64 0.68
C GLU A 64 9.12 -3.95 1.81
N THR A 65 8.19 -3.03 2.10
CA THR A 65 7.23 -3.23 3.20
C THR A 65 5.83 -2.82 2.81
N GLY A 66 4.86 -3.63 3.24
CA GLY A 66 3.43 -3.40 3.07
C GLY A 66 2.67 -3.62 4.36
N VAL A 67 1.59 -2.87 4.55
CA VAL A 67 0.63 -3.04 5.64
C VAL A 67 -0.76 -2.99 5.05
N VAL A 68 -1.63 -3.93 5.42
CA VAL A 68 -3.03 -3.98 4.98
C VAL A 68 -3.94 -4.02 6.21
N ASP A 69 -4.86 -3.06 6.25
CA ASP A 69 -6.02 -3.03 7.14
C ASP A 69 -7.18 -3.69 6.41
N THR A 70 -7.52 -4.89 6.86
CA THR A 70 -8.53 -5.74 6.23
C THR A 70 -9.92 -5.55 6.83
N ASN A 71 -10.03 -4.92 8.00
CA ASN A 71 -11.30 -4.71 8.70
C ASN A 71 -11.75 -3.24 8.74
N ALA A 72 -10.91 -2.35 8.22
CA ALA A 72 -11.07 -0.90 8.13
C ALA A 72 -11.34 -0.20 9.47
N ASP A 73 -10.60 -0.59 10.51
CA ASP A 73 -10.65 0.05 11.83
C ASP A 73 -9.54 1.09 12.05
N GLY A 74 -8.62 1.21 11.08
CA GLY A 74 -7.47 2.10 11.07
C GLY A 74 -6.18 1.45 11.59
N TYR A 75 -6.19 0.17 11.90
CA TYR A 75 -5.02 -0.62 12.27
C TYR A 75 -4.75 -1.68 11.20
N GLY A 76 -3.49 -1.81 10.79
CA GLY A 76 -3.12 -2.86 9.84
C GLY A 76 -2.98 -4.21 10.53
N GLU A 77 -3.80 -5.18 10.14
CA GLU A 77 -3.66 -6.56 10.62
C GLU A 77 -2.55 -7.31 9.90
N THR A 78 -2.35 -7.02 8.61
CA THR A 78 -1.40 -7.76 7.78
C THR A 78 -0.16 -6.93 7.51
N VAL A 79 1.01 -7.49 7.78
CA VAL A 79 2.32 -6.92 7.44
C VAL A 79 3.00 -7.81 6.40
N LEU A 80 3.50 -7.19 5.35
CA LEU A 80 4.20 -7.81 4.22
C LEU A 80 5.63 -7.27 4.16
N VAL A 81 6.59 -8.13 3.86
CA VAL A 81 8.00 -7.76 3.72
C VAL A 81 8.61 -8.51 2.53
N ASP A 82 9.22 -7.75 1.63
CA ASP A 82 10.09 -8.24 0.56
C ASP A 82 11.53 -8.12 1.09
N THR A 83 12.22 -9.25 1.20
CA THR A 83 13.53 -9.33 1.85
C THR A 83 14.68 -9.47 0.87
N ASP A 84 14.42 -9.82 -0.38
CA ASP A 84 15.42 -9.96 -1.42
C ASP A 84 15.31 -8.91 -2.55
N ASP A 85 14.31 -8.04 -2.45
CA ASP A 85 14.12 -6.83 -3.22
C ASP A 85 13.87 -7.11 -4.71
N ASP A 86 13.12 -8.17 -4.98
CA ASP A 86 12.71 -8.58 -6.32
C ASP A 86 11.34 -8.04 -6.75
N GLY A 87 10.63 -7.40 -5.81
CA GLY A 87 9.31 -6.79 -5.99
C GLY A 87 8.13 -7.68 -5.60
N ASP A 88 8.38 -8.94 -5.25
CA ASP A 88 7.41 -9.86 -4.68
C ASP A 88 7.64 -9.99 -3.16
N PHE A 89 6.56 -10.02 -2.37
CA PHE A 89 6.71 -10.11 -0.92
C PHE A 89 7.09 -11.53 -0.49
N ASP A 90 8.20 -11.67 0.23
CA ASP A 90 8.68 -12.95 0.77
C ASP A 90 7.96 -13.40 2.03
N SER A 91 7.53 -12.44 2.86
CA SER A 91 7.01 -12.72 4.20
C SER A 91 5.73 -11.97 4.46
N ALA A 92 4.78 -12.66 5.07
CA ALA A 92 3.51 -12.10 5.50
C ALA A 92 3.22 -12.51 6.95
N ALA A 93 2.75 -11.58 7.76
CA ALA A 93 2.29 -11.81 9.12
C ALA A 93 0.92 -11.17 9.32
N VAL A 94 0.01 -11.85 10.00
CA VAL A 94 -1.37 -11.39 10.23
C VAL A 94 -1.70 -11.47 11.71
N ASP A 95 -2.10 -10.33 12.28
CA ASP A 95 -2.63 -10.13 13.64
C ASP A 95 -4.07 -9.64 13.49
N THR A 96 -5.04 -10.56 13.50
CA THR A 96 -6.45 -10.26 13.17
C THR A 96 -7.20 -9.62 14.33
N ASP A 97 -6.71 -9.75 15.57
CA ASP A 97 -7.36 -9.21 16.76
C ASP A 97 -6.63 -8.01 17.38
N ALA A 98 -5.55 -7.56 16.73
CA ALA A 98 -4.73 -6.42 17.09
C ALA A 98 -4.20 -6.48 18.53
N ASP A 99 -3.93 -7.69 19.05
CA ASP A 99 -3.41 -7.89 20.40
C ASP A 99 -1.88 -7.72 20.49
N GLY A 100 -1.20 -7.55 19.35
CA GLY A 100 0.24 -7.44 19.22
C GLY A 100 0.95 -8.78 19.02
N THR A 101 0.19 -9.86 18.83
CA THR A 101 0.66 -11.19 18.49
C THR A 101 0.18 -11.54 17.09
N PHE A 102 1.06 -12.09 16.25
CA PHE A 102 0.63 -12.58 14.95
C PHE A 102 0.06 -14.01 15.09
N GLU A 103 -1.18 -14.24 14.67
CA GLU A 103 -1.79 -15.57 14.61
C GLU A 103 -1.21 -16.39 13.46
N THR A 104 -0.93 -15.72 12.35
CA THR A 104 -0.47 -16.36 11.12
C THR A 104 0.80 -15.69 10.64
N THR A 105 1.81 -16.50 10.34
CA THR A 105 2.99 -16.05 9.61
C THR A 105 3.26 -17.02 8.46
N ALA A 106 3.63 -16.46 7.32
CA ALA A 106 4.02 -17.19 6.13
C ALA A 106 5.33 -16.59 5.60
N THR A 107 6.19 -17.45 5.08
CA THR A 107 7.44 -17.05 4.43
C THR A 107 7.66 -17.95 3.22
N ASP A 108 7.85 -17.34 2.06
CA ASP A 108 8.26 -17.97 0.82
C ASP A 108 9.41 -17.16 0.20
N PRO A 109 10.66 -17.66 0.21
CA PRO A 109 11.81 -16.95 -0.34
C PRO A 109 11.84 -16.81 -1.87
N ASP A 110 10.83 -17.36 -2.56
CA ASP A 110 10.64 -17.20 -4.01
C ASP A 110 9.43 -16.27 -4.31
N GLY A 111 8.89 -15.56 -3.30
CA GLY A 111 7.71 -14.70 -3.40
C GLY A 111 6.35 -15.43 -3.32
N PHE A 112 5.27 -14.68 -3.05
CA PHE A 112 3.87 -15.18 -2.96
C PHE A 112 3.06 -15.10 -4.25
#